data_AF-A0A1F8RGP1-F1
#
_entry.id   AF-A0A1F8RGP1-F1
#
_cell.length_a   1.000
_cell.length_b   1.000
_cell.length_c   1.000
_cell.angle_alpha   90.00
_cell.angle_beta   90.00
_cell.angle_gamma   90.00
#
_symmetry.space_group_name_H-M   'P 1'
#
loop_
_entity.id
_entity.type
_entity.pdbx_description
1 polymer ?
#
loop_
_entity_poly.entity_id
_entity_poly.type
_entity_poly.pdbx_seq_one_letter_code
_entity_poly.pdbx_strand_id
1 'polypeptide(L)'
;MDDLPVARWMGYTYIAADRASWANFREVGLYELAARAIQTGLRAGVIGEADLWGTDESLWARLRAGEDAALQGQLQLISPRTRFFWDEDAPTFRVSAKLRTIDPDVVIDEHCQPLSARDPGFARHRAEYLNGKQGKWPMRVVAD
;
A
#
# COMPACT_ATOMS: atom_id res chain seq x y z
N MET A 1 2.08 -22.47 14.35
CA MET A 1 0.98 -23.26 13.76
C MET A 1 1.47 -24.69 13.62
N ASP A 2 0.68 -25.72 13.92
CA ASP A 2 1.07 -27.14 13.84
C ASP A 2 0.58 -27.84 12.55
N ASP A 3 -0.25 -27.17 11.78
CA ASP A 3 -0.78 -27.66 10.50
C ASP A 3 -0.07 -27.00 9.30
N LEU A 4 0.73 -27.77 8.58
CA LEU A 4 1.46 -27.32 7.40
C LEU A 4 0.54 -26.87 6.24
N PRO A 5 -0.50 -27.63 5.84
CA PRO A 5 -1.53 -27.15 4.93
C PRO A 5 -2.12 -25.77 5.28
N VAL A 6 -2.44 -25.52 6.56
CA VAL A 6 -3.00 -24.23 6.97
C VAL A 6 -1.94 -23.12 6.86
N ALA A 7 -0.68 -23.40 7.24
CA ALA A 7 0.40 -22.43 7.13
C ALA A 7 0.63 -22.00 5.68
N ARG A 8 0.63 -22.99 4.76
CA ARG A 8 0.67 -22.76 3.31
C ARG A 8 -0.47 -21.87 2.87
N TRP A 9 -1.70 -22.27 3.18
CA TRP A 9 -2.88 -21.51 2.78
C TRP A 9 -2.79 -20.06 3.27
N MET A 10 -2.40 -19.83 4.52
CA MET A 10 -2.26 -18.50 5.11
C MET A 10 -1.20 -17.66 4.38
N GLY A 11 0.00 -18.23 4.15
CA GLY A 11 1.09 -17.55 3.45
C GLY A 11 0.74 -17.16 2.01
N TYR A 12 0.23 -18.11 1.22
CA TYR A 12 -0.17 -17.86 -0.16
C TYR A 12 -1.34 -16.88 -0.27
N THR A 13 -2.37 -17.06 0.58
CA THR A 13 -3.56 -16.20 0.56
C THR A 13 -3.23 -14.76 0.96
N TYR A 14 -2.34 -14.56 1.93
CA TYR A 14 -1.89 -13.22 2.31
C TYR A 14 -1.18 -12.51 1.16
N ILE A 15 -0.28 -13.20 0.43
CA ILE A 15 0.38 -12.64 -0.76
C ILE A 15 -0.63 -12.30 -1.85
N ALA A 16 -1.62 -13.17 -2.07
CA ALA A 16 -2.69 -12.92 -3.04
C ALA A 16 -3.52 -11.68 -2.65
N ALA A 17 -3.86 -11.54 -1.38
CA ALA A 17 -4.58 -10.38 -0.86
C ALA A 17 -3.76 -9.08 -0.97
N ASP A 18 -2.47 -9.10 -0.61
CA ASP A 18 -1.58 -7.95 -0.77
C ASP A 18 -1.50 -7.53 -2.24
N ARG A 19 -1.36 -8.50 -3.15
CA ARG A 19 -1.33 -8.23 -4.60
C ARG A 19 -2.63 -7.61 -5.11
N ALA A 20 -3.78 -8.10 -4.63
CA ALA A 20 -5.09 -7.68 -5.12
C ALA A 20 -5.57 -6.37 -4.51
N SER A 21 -5.22 -6.08 -3.26
CA SER A 21 -5.87 -5.02 -2.47
C SER A 21 -4.93 -3.91 -2.00
N TRP A 22 -3.68 -4.19 -1.63
CA TRP A 22 -2.81 -3.17 -1.00
C TRP A 22 -1.67 -2.71 -1.90
N ALA A 23 -1.13 -3.64 -2.69
CA ALA A 23 0.02 -3.44 -3.55
C ALA A 23 -0.35 -3.53 -5.04
N ASN A 24 -1.63 -3.41 -5.38
CA ASN A 24 -2.02 -3.25 -6.77
C ASN A 24 -1.68 -1.82 -7.25
N PHE A 25 -1.56 -1.65 -8.57
CA PHE A 25 -1.12 -0.40 -9.16
C PHE A 25 -1.99 0.80 -8.74
N ARG A 26 -3.30 0.66 -8.79
CA ARG A 26 -4.26 1.72 -8.47
C ARG A 26 -4.17 2.14 -7.00
N GLU A 27 -4.15 1.18 -6.09
CA GLU A 27 -4.18 1.44 -4.65
C GLU A 27 -2.87 2.08 -4.18
N VAL A 28 -1.73 1.68 -4.73
CA VAL A 28 -0.45 2.37 -4.49
C VAL A 28 -0.52 3.84 -4.91
N GLY A 29 -1.14 4.14 -6.07
CA GLY A 29 -1.34 5.50 -6.54
C GLY A 29 -2.26 6.33 -5.62
N LEU A 30 -3.37 5.74 -5.16
CA LEU A 30 -4.28 6.42 -4.23
C LEU A 30 -3.65 6.68 -2.87
N TYR A 31 -2.90 5.73 -2.32
CA TYR A 31 -2.18 5.94 -1.06
C TYR A 31 -1.15 7.07 -1.17
N GLU A 32 -0.44 7.17 -2.30
CA GLU A 32 0.49 8.27 -2.54
C GLU A 32 -0.23 9.62 -2.65
N LEU A 33 -1.36 9.69 -3.35
CA LEU A 33 -2.17 10.91 -3.42
C LEU A 33 -2.69 11.33 -2.04
N ALA A 34 -3.20 10.38 -1.25
CA ALA A 34 -3.64 10.63 0.11
C ALA A 34 -2.50 11.12 1.01
N ALA A 35 -1.32 10.47 0.94
CA ALA A 35 -0.15 10.88 1.70
C ALA A 35 0.30 12.31 1.35
N ARG A 36 0.28 12.67 0.06
CA ARG A 36 0.61 14.03 -0.41
C ARG A 36 -0.37 15.08 0.08
N ALA A 37 -1.68 14.78 0.04
CA ALA A 37 -2.71 15.67 0.57
C ALA A 37 -2.54 15.90 2.07
N ILE A 38 -2.31 14.82 2.84
CA ILE A 38 -2.05 14.91 4.29
C ILE A 38 -0.78 15.72 4.56
N GLN A 39 0.31 15.48 3.82
CA GLN A 39 1.56 16.23 3.98
C GLN A 39 1.38 17.72 3.64
N THR A 40 0.58 18.03 2.62
CA THR A 40 0.27 19.42 2.26
C THR A 40 -0.58 20.08 3.35
N GLY A 41 -1.61 19.40 3.87
CA GLY A 41 -2.42 19.89 4.98
C GLY A 41 -1.62 20.14 6.26
N LEU A 42 -0.67 19.26 6.60
CA LEU A 42 0.25 19.45 7.74
C LEU A 42 1.15 20.68 7.54
N ARG A 43 1.76 20.82 6.36
CA ARG A 43 2.64 21.97 6.06
C ARG A 43 1.89 23.30 6.04
N ALA A 44 0.64 23.30 5.56
CA ALA A 44 -0.22 24.47 5.53
C ALA A 44 -0.86 24.79 6.90
N GLY A 45 -0.69 23.93 7.91
CA GLY A 45 -1.31 24.10 9.23
C GLY A 45 -2.83 23.88 9.24
N VAL A 46 -3.40 23.27 8.18
CA VAL A 46 -4.83 22.92 8.09
C VAL A 46 -5.17 21.79 9.06
N ILE A 47 -4.22 20.89 9.26
CA ILE A 47 -4.28 19.79 10.23
C ILE A 47 -2.98 19.78 11.03
N GLY A 48 -3.03 19.27 12.26
CA GLY A 48 -1.86 19.00 13.10
C GLY A 48 -1.70 17.50 13.38
N GLU A 49 -0.59 17.12 14.03
CA GLU A 49 -0.34 15.71 14.38
C GLU A 49 -1.44 15.10 15.24
N ALA A 50 -2.05 15.89 16.14
CA ALA A 50 -3.18 15.44 16.96
C ALA A 50 -4.38 14.97 16.12
N ASP A 51 -4.61 15.57 14.96
CA ASP A 51 -5.71 15.21 14.06
C ASP A 51 -5.49 13.82 13.43
N LEU A 52 -4.24 13.35 13.32
CA LEU A 52 -3.91 12.02 12.79
C LEU A 52 -4.30 10.89 13.75
N TRP A 53 -4.46 11.19 15.04
CA TRP A 53 -4.87 10.24 16.06
C TRP A 53 -6.39 10.20 16.28
N GLY A 54 -7.14 11.02 15.53
CA GLY A 54 -8.60 11.05 15.53
C GLY A 54 -9.21 10.01 14.59
N THR A 55 -10.34 10.35 13.98
CA THR A 55 -10.99 9.52 12.97
C THR A 55 -10.66 10.00 11.57
N ASP A 56 -10.63 9.07 10.61
CA ASP A 56 -10.48 9.39 9.17
C ASP A 56 -11.49 10.45 8.74
N GLU A 57 -12.77 10.30 9.11
CA GLU A 57 -13.83 11.25 8.76
C GLU A 57 -13.51 12.67 9.21
N SER A 58 -13.07 12.85 10.45
CA SER A 58 -12.74 14.16 11.03
C SER A 58 -11.54 14.79 10.34
N LEU A 59 -10.49 13.99 10.10
CA LEU A 59 -9.28 14.41 9.39
C LEU A 59 -9.62 14.89 7.97
N TRP A 60 -10.38 14.07 7.22
CA TRP A 60 -10.76 14.40 5.86
C TRP A 60 -11.72 15.59 5.77
N ALA A 61 -12.63 15.75 6.74
CA ALA A 61 -13.50 16.92 6.81
C ALA A 61 -12.69 18.22 6.98
N ARG A 62 -11.67 18.22 7.85
CA ARG A 62 -10.78 19.36 8.04
C ARG A 62 -9.99 19.71 6.78
N LEU A 63 -9.38 18.70 6.14
CA LEU A 63 -8.65 18.91 4.89
C LEU A 63 -9.53 19.54 3.80
N ARG A 64 -10.80 19.15 3.71
CA ARG A 64 -11.76 19.71 2.75
C ARG A 64 -12.27 21.11 3.10
N ALA A 65 -12.19 21.53 4.36
CA ALA A 65 -12.74 22.81 4.80
C ALA A 65 -11.82 24.02 4.48
N GLY A 66 -10.54 23.78 4.20
CA GLY A 66 -9.57 24.84 3.89
C GLY A 66 -9.68 25.39 2.47
N GLU A 67 -9.19 26.61 2.25
CA GLU A 67 -9.21 27.30 0.94
C GLU A 67 -7.90 27.13 0.14
N ASP A 68 -6.93 26.36 0.65
CA ASP A 68 -5.65 26.14 -0.04
C ASP A 68 -5.87 25.45 -1.39
N ALA A 69 -5.67 26.19 -2.48
CA ALA A 69 -5.95 25.72 -3.84
C ALA A 69 -5.11 24.49 -4.24
N ALA A 70 -3.87 24.39 -3.75
CA ALA A 70 -3.01 23.25 -4.04
C ALA A 70 -3.51 21.98 -3.33
N LEU A 71 -3.91 22.12 -2.07
CA LEU A 71 -4.53 21.05 -1.30
C LEU A 71 -5.86 20.62 -1.92
N GLN A 72 -6.74 21.56 -2.28
CA GLN A 72 -8.02 21.23 -2.90
C GLN A 72 -7.83 20.49 -4.24
N GLY A 73 -6.86 20.92 -5.06
CA GLY A 73 -6.48 20.21 -6.28
C GLY A 73 -6.02 18.77 -6.01
N GLN A 74 -5.24 18.53 -4.95
CA GLN A 74 -4.83 17.18 -4.56
C GLN A 74 -6.01 16.33 -4.07
N LEU A 75 -6.90 16.90 -3.26
CA LEU A 75 -8.07 16.20 -2.72
C LEU A 75 -9.04 15.75 -3.83
N GLN A 76 -9.18 16.54 -4.90
CA GLN A 76 -10.00 16.17 -6.06
C GLN A 76 -9.47 14.92 -6.78
N LEU A 77 -8.16 14.65 -6.73
CA LEU A 77 -7.56 13.45 -7.30
C LEU A 77 -7.81 12.20 -6.45
N ILE A 78 -8.30 12.32 -5.22
CA ILE A 78 -8.60 11.18 -4.35
C ILE A 78 -10.06 10.75 -4.59
N SER A 79 -10.26 10.03 -5.69
CA SER A 79 -11.59 9.64 -6.17
C SER A 79 -11.61 8.21 -6.70
N PRO A 80 -12.75 7.50 -6.60
CA PRO A 80 -12.95 6.24 -7.31
C PRO A 80 -12.69 6.34 -8.82
N ARG A 81 -12.91 7.51 -9.42
CA ARG A 81 -12.76 7.75 -10.87
C ARG A 81 -11.32 8.04 -11.31
N THR A 82 -10.42 8.35 -10.37
CA THR A 82 -9.03 8.65 -10.69
C THR A 82 -8.35 7.47 -11.36
N ARG A 83 -7.68 7.74 -12.47
CA ARG A 83 -6.94 6.74 -13.25
C ARG A 83 -5.45 6.96 -13.12
N PHE A 84 -4.72 5.87 -13.21
CA PHE A 84 -3.26 5.85 -13.14
C PHE A 84 -2.70 5.12 -14.36
N PHE A 85 -1.61 5.63 -14.89
CA PHE A 85 -0.88 5.05 -16.01
C PHE A 85 0.60 4.98 -15.69
N TRP A 86 1.28 3.98 -16.25
CA TRP A 86 2.75 3.95 -16.29
C TRP A 86 3.23 4.99 -17.31
N ASP A 87 4.03 5.95 -16.87
CA ASP A 87 4.54 7.01 -17.75
C ASP A 87 5.94 7.44 -17.31
N GLU A 88 6.96 6.86 -17.93
CA GLU A 88 8.37 7.15 -17.62
C GLU A 88 8.78 8.59 -17.99
N ASP A 89 8.16 9.14 -19.04
CA ASP A 89 8.55 10.42 -19.64
C ASP A 89 7.97 11.61 -18.85
N ALA A 90 6.72 11.49 -18.41
CA ALA A 90 6.00 12.53 -17.70
C ALA A 90 5.21 12.00 -16.48
N PRO A 91 5.88 11.38 -15.48
CA PRO A 91 5.19 10.91 -14.29
C PRO A 91 4.73 12.09 -13.42
N THR A 92 3.53 11.97 -12.85
CA THR A 92 3.08 12.87 -11.77
C THR A 92 3.91 12.62 -10.51
N PHE A 93 4.24 11.35 -10.23
CA PHE A 93 5.15 10.97 -9.16
C PHE A 93 5.80 9.60 -9.39
N ARG A 94 6.83 9.32 -8.61
CA ARG A 94 7.52 8.03 -8.56
C ARG A 94 7.39 7.43 -7.16
N VAL A 95 6.68 6.31 -7.03
CA VAL A 95 6.34 5.70 -5.73
C VAL A 95 6.75 4.22 -5.68
N SER A 96 7.21 3.76 -4.53
CA SER A 96 7.50 2.35 -4.30
C SER A 96 6.32 1.66 -3.63
N ALA A 97 5.94 0.49 -4.13
CA ALA A 97 4.93 -0.33 -3.50
C ALA A 97 5.43 -0.87 -2.15
N LYS A 98 4.63 -0.70 -1.10
CA LYS A 98 4.92 -1.28 0.21
C LYS A 98 4.36 -2.71 0.29
N LEU A 99 5.15 -3.65 -0.22
CA LEU A 99 4.78 -5.07 -0.24
C LEU A 99 4.74 -5.65 1.17
N ARG A 100 3.73 -6.48 1.44
CA ARG A 100 3.61 -7.21 2.70
C ARG A 100 3.45 -8.68 2.42
N THR A 101 4.17 -9.48 3.19
CA THR A 101 4.07 -10.94 3.17
C THR A 101 4.14 -11.42 4.62
N ILE A 102 3.57 -12.59 4.88
CA ILE A 102 3.80 -13.32 6.12
C ILE A 102 4.55 -14.60 5.80
N ASP A 103 5.32 -15.07 6.76
CA ASP A 103 6.02 -16.34 6.70
C ASP A 103 5.71 -17.10 8.00
N PRO A 104 4.55 -17.79 8.06
CA PRO A 104 4.05 -18.35 9.30
C PRO A 104 5.01 -19.42 9.86
N ASP A 105 5.22 -19.39 11.16
CA ASP A 105 5.96 -20.44 11.86
C ASP A 105 5.16 -21.74 11.92
N VAL A 106 5.81 -22.84 11.50
CA VAL A 106 5.25 -24.19 11.50
C VAL A 106 6.00 -25.09 12.49
N VAL A 107 5.25 -25.73 13.39
CA VAL A 107 5.74 -26.67 14.38
C VAL A 107 5.42 -28.08 13.90
N ILE A 108 6.46 -28.86 13.59
CA ILE A 108 6.37 -30.28 13.23
C ILE A 108 7.44 -31.00 14.02
N ASP A 109 7.09 -32.10 14.67
CA ASP A 109 8.00 -32.90 15.51
C ASP A 109 8.76 -32.02 16.52
N GLU A 110 8.04 -31.15 17.24
CA GLU A 110 8.58 -30.19 18.23
C GLU A 110 9.55 -29.12 17.68
N HIS A 111 9.81 -29.12 16.37
CA HIS A 111 10.66 -28.14 15.71
C HIS A 111 9.85 -27.02 15.06
N CYS A 112 9.96 -25.81 15.62
CA CYS A 112 9.40 -24.58 15.06
C CYS A 112 10.34 -23.97 14.02
N GLN A 113 9.88 -23.83 12.78
CA GLN A 113 10.61 -23.16 11.70
C GLN A 113 9.64 -22.38 10.80
N PRO A 114 10.07 -21.29 10.16
CA PRO A 114 9.24 -20.56 9.21
C PRO A 114 8.86 -21.47 8.02
N LEU A 115 7.68 -21.24 7.46
CA LEU A 115 7.18 -22.00 6.31
C LEU A 115 8.19 -21.98 5.15
N SER A 116 8.83 -20.86 4.87
CA SER A 116 9.82 -20.75 3.79
C SER A 116 11.06 -21.63 3.99
N ALA A 117 11.44 -21.97 5.23
CA ALA A 117 12.54 -22.90 5.47
C ALA A 117 12.16 -24.36 5.18
N ARG A 118 10.87 -24.71 5.31
CA ARG A 118 10.35 -26.07 5.12
C ARG A 118 9.74 -26.31 3.73
N ASP A 119 9.23 -25.27 3.09
CA ASP A 119 8.58 -25.34 1.77
C ASP A 119 9.35 -24.47 0.75
N PRO A 120 10.25 -25.08 -0.05
CA PRO A 120 11.00 -24.37 -1.07
C PRO A 120 10.12 -23.73 -2.16
N GLY A 121 8.93 -24.29 -2.42
CA GLY A 121 7.98 -23.75 -3.38
C GLY A 121 7.41 -22.43 -2.90
N PHE A 122 6.99 -22.38 -1.63
CA PHE A 122 6.54 -21.14 -1.00
C PHE A 122 7.67 -20.11 -0.89
N ALA A 123 8.88 -20.54 -0.49
CA ALA A 123 10.05 -19.66 -0.40
C ALA A 123 10.32 -18.95 -1.73
N ARG A 124 10.34 -19.71 -2.83
CA ARG A 124 10.51 -19.15 -4.18
C ARG A 124 9.38 -18.22 -4.56
N HIS A 125 8.12 -18.62 -4.36
CA HIS A 125 6.96 -17.78 -4.67
C HIS A 125 7.00 -16.43 -3.93
N ARG A 126 7.35 -16.47 -2.64
CA ARG A 126 7.48 -15.26 -1.81
C ARG A 126 8.63 -14.38 -2.30
N ALA A 127 9.78 -14.95 -2.63
CA ALA A 127 10.92 -14.20 -3.16
C ALA A 127 10.59 -13.55 -4.52
N GLU A 128 9.95 -14.29 -5.43
CA GLU A 128 9.48 -13.77 -6.72
C GLU A 128 8.52 -12.60 -6.53
N TYR A 129 7.58 -12.72 -5.58
CA TYR A 129 6.64 -11.63 -5.29
C TYR A 129 7.34 -10.37 -4.78
N LEU A 130 8.24 -10.52 -3.81
CA LEU A 130 8.99 -9.40 -3.23
C LEU A 130 9.91 -8.74 -4.27
N ASN A 131 10.52 -9.52 -5.15
CA ASN A 131 11.45 -9.03 -6.17
C ASN A 131 10.73 -8.43 -7.38
N GLY A 132 9.56 -8.95 -7.75
CA GLY A 132 8.83 -8.54 -8.95
C GLY A 132 8.20 -7.14 -8.89
N LYS A 133 8.20 -6.48 -7.73
CA LYS A 133 7.63 -5.14 -7.54
C LYS A 133 8.62 -4.15 -6.93
N GLN A 134 9.92 -4.42 -7.03
CA GLN A 134 10.96 -3.50 -6.60
C GLN A 134 11.01 -2.22 -7.46
N GLY A 135 11.68 -1.19 -6.94
CA GLY A 135 11.87 0.07 -7.64
C GLY A 135 10.77 1.10 -7.39
N LYS A 136 10.80 2.17 -8.18
CA LYS A 136 9.81 3.25 -8.12
C LYS A 136 8.97 3.23 -9.39
N TRP A 137 7.66 3.19 -9.22
CA TRP A 137 6.70 3.18 -10.30
C TRP A 137 6.44 4.61 -10.78
N PRO A 138 6.73 4.92 -12.05
CA PRO A 138 6.40 6.22 -12.64
C PRO A 138 4.90 6.30 -12.92
N MET A 139 4.15 6.93 -12.03
CA MET A 139 2.71 7.01 -12.14
C MET A 139 2.30 8.39 -12.65
N ARG A 140 1.57 8.42 -13.76
CA ARG A 140 0.80 9.60 -14.18
C ARG A 140 -0.64 9.47 -13.72
N VAL A 141 -1.14 10.54 -13.09
CA VAL A 141 -2.50 10.66 -12.59
C VAL A 141 -3.34 11.41 -13.61
N VAL A 142 -4.53 10.89 -13.89
CA VAL A 142 -5.53 11.55 -14.73
C VAL A 142 -6.84 11.64 -13.93
N ALA A 143 -7.27 12.88 -13.70
CA ALA A 143 -8.61 13.18 -13.18
C ALA A 143 -9.62 13.03 -14.32
N ASP A 144 -10.75 12.39 -14.05
CA ASP A 144 -11.90 12.31 -14.95
C ASP A 144 -12.86 13.48 -14.64
#